data_AF-A0A829CZC3-F1
#
_entry.id   AF-A0A829CZC3-F1
#
_cell.length_a   1.000
_cell.length_b   1.000
_cell.length_c   1.000
_cell.angle_alpha   90.00
_cell.angle_beta   90.00
_cell.angle_gamma   90.00
#
_symmetry.space_group_name_H-M   'P 1'
#
loop_
_entity.id
_entity.type
_entity.pdbx_description
1 polymer ?
#
loop_
_entity_poly.entity_id
_entity_poly.type
_entity_poly.pdbx_seq_one_letter_code
_entity_poly.pdbx_strand_id
1 'polypeptide(L)'
;MPSFLKFADFLQNEKDLTSIQKEALHSVLFQSYQDIYVNAADLSFKIKGISLEKAYQIIKKLILENVFDGSYDCPACDSTLSLNEIFETKAVKCPECGQDIQFYHDLYIKVFGNIPEKDYEKLTFDQIAEIRIKNLAKYWRENGGITYFLLDLVNSELIQKENEREYNSFLSEFREFWVKRVLSQSKENHYFIGEIGDAYKIIFQDIVDAFNIVRIFSQEIINFDTSIFENIKSKFPIFPKFKIVIDCVNLPTDRNGRPIDPGDVFIKTANRTYDINSASVTQLYRAEAKLKEYKDSYYKNWEKFDIALWLMDSAFEILSNYSIIPESEKNLTGPNLYMLKNKTILPIEIFKP
;
A
#
# COMPACT_ATOMS: atom_id res chain seq x y z
N MET A 1 16.65 -5.69 -2.67
CA MET A 1 16.79 -6.46 -1.40
C MET A 1 18.14 -6.12 -0.81
N PRO A 2 18.20 -5.69 0.46
CA PRO A 2 19.46 -5.34 1.12
C PRO A 2 20.41 -6.53 1.20
N SER A 3 21.72 -6.28 1.02
CA SER A 3 22.72 -7.34 1.00
C SER A 3 23.27 -7.60 2.41
N PHE A 4 22.89 -8.73 3.01
CA PHE A 4 23.39 -9.14 4.32
C PHE A 4 24.91 -9.31 4.35
N LEU A 5 25.51 -9.85 3.28
CA LEU A 5 26.96 -10.00 3.18
C LEU A 5 27.67 -8.65 3.22
N LYS A 6 27.20 -7.67 2.43
CA LYS A 6 27.77 -6.32 2.46
C LYS A 6 27.53 -5.63 3.81
N PHE A 7 26.39 -5.88 4.46
CA PHE A 7 26.15 -5.35 5.80
C PHE A 7 27.10 -5.95 6.85
N ALA A 8 27.37 -7.26 6.78
CA ALA A 8 28.33 -7.92 7.65
C ALA A 8 29.74 -7.34 7.44
N ASP A 9 30.14 -7.13 6.18
CA ASP A 9 31.41 -6.48 5.84
C ASP A 9 31.48 -5.03 6.36
N PHE A 10 30.39 -4.26 6.20
CA PHE A 10 30.26 -2.91 6.76
C PHE A 10 30.47 -2.92 8.28
N LEU A 11 29.78 -3.81 9.01
CA LEU A 11 29.92 -3.92 10.47
C LEU A 11 31.34 -4.31 10.90
N GLN A 12 32.03 -5.18 10.15
CA GLN A 12 33.42 -5.53 10.44
C GLN A 12 34.36 -4.34 10.26
N ASN A 13 34.13 -3.51 9.24
CA ASN A 13 34.98 -2.39 8.88
C ASN A 13 34.70 -1.10 9.69
N GLU A 14 33.52 -0.96 10.29
CA GLU A 14 33.18 0.22 11.08
C GLU A 14 33.83 0.15 12.48
N LYS A 15 35.06 0.64 12.60
CA LYS A 15 35.86 0.63 13.85
C LYS A 15 35.32 1.55 14.94
N ASP A 16 34.55 2.56 14.56
CA ASP A 16 34.03 3.58 15.46
C ASP A 16 32.79 3.14 16.24
N LEU A 17 32.24 1.95 15.93
CA LEU A 17 31.12 1.38 16.66
C LEU A 17 31.61 0.33 17.65
N THR A 18 31.11 0.40 18.89
CA THR A 18 31.31 -0.67 19.87
C THR A 18 30.55 -1.92 19.45
N SER A 19 30.95 -3.10 19.96
CA SER A 19 30.24 -4.35 19.67
C SER A 19 28.75 -4.28 20.02
N ILE A 20 28.40 -3.62 21.12
CA ILE A 20 27.01 -3.41 21.56
C ILE A 20 26.24 -2.55 20.54
N GLN A 21 26.86 -1.48 20.03
CA GLN A 21 26.23 -0.62 19.01
C GLN A 21 26.08 -1.34 17.66
N LYS A 22 27.05 -2.19 17.29
CA LYS A 22 26.95 -3.03 16.09
C LYS A 22 25.81 -4.03 16.19
N GLU A 23 25.65 -4.67 17.35
CA GLU A 23 24.56 -5.60 17.62
C GLU A 23 23.20 -4.89 17.61
N ALA A 24 23.10 -3.72 18.24
CA ALA A 24 21.89 -2.90 18.21
C ALA A 24 21.54 -2.45 16.77
N LEU A 25 22.53 -2.06 15.97
CA LEU A 25 22.35 -1.69 14.57
C LEU A 25 21.84 -2.88 13.74
N HIS A 26 22.42 -4.06 13.93
CA HIS A 26 21.95 -5.29 13.30
C HIS A 26 20.49 -5.62 13.70
N SER A 27 20.16 -5.47 14.99
CA SER A 27 18.81 -5.73 15.47
C SER A 27 17.78 -4.79 14.83
N VAL A 28 18.08 -3.49 14.80
CA VAL A 28 17.20 -2.48 14.19
C VAL A 28 17.03 -2.71 12.69
N LEU A 29 18.10 -3.05 11.96
CA LEU A 29 18.08 -3.09 10.50
C LEU A 29 17.77 -4.46 9.88
N PHE A 30 17.90 -5.55 10.63
CA PHE A 30 17.72 -6.92 10.09
C PHE A 30 16.88 -7.85 10.97
N GLN A 31 16.52 -7.45 12.19
CA GLN A 31 15.68 -8.25 13.09
C GLN A 31 14.32 -7.59 13.38
N SER A 32 13.94 -6.59 12.58
CA SER A 32 12.60 -6.02 12.65
C SER A 32 11.58 -7.05 12.15
N TYR A 33 10.50 -7.26 12.92
CA TYR A 33 9.38 -8.12 12.53
C TYR A 33 8.40 -7.43 11.57
N GLN A 34 8.59 -6.13 11.32
CA GLN A 34 7.74 -5.31 10.48
C GLN A 34 8.61 -4.52 9.52
N ASP A 35 8.02 -4.14 8.38
CA ASP A 35 8.63 -3.12 7.53
C ASP A 35 8.73 -1.84 8.35
N ILE A 36 9.92 -1.25 8.41
CA ILE A 36 10.16 0.01 9.11
C ILE A 36 10.98 0.94 8.23
N TYR A 37 10.69 2.22 8.37
CA TYR A 37 11.55 3.27 7.85
C TYR A 37 12.47 3.74 8.97
N VAL A 38 13.74 3.93 8.61
CA VAL A 38 14.76 4.32 9.59
C VAL A 38 15.51 5.52 9.04
N ASN A 39 15.33 6.67 9.69
CA ASN A 39 16.15 7.87 9.45
C ASN A 39 17.23 8.02 10.53
N ALA A 40 18.04 9.10 10.44
CA ALA A 40 19.16 9.31 11.36
C ALA A 40 18.68 9.60 12.79
N ALA A 41 17.56 10.32 12.93
CA ALA A 41 16.95 10.59 14.22
C ALA A 41 16.50 9.29 14.91
N ASP A 42 15.86 8.39 14.16
CA ASP A 42 15.44 7.08 14.66
C ASP A 42 16.62 6.25 15.14
N LEU A 43 17.70 6.18 14.36
CA LEU A 43 18.91 5.43 14.73
C LEU A 43 19.58 5.99 15.97
N SER A 44 19.74 7.32 16.05
CA SER A 44 20.33 7.98 17.21
C SER A 44 19.50 7.77 18.48
N PHE A 45 18.18 7.75 18.35
CA PHE A 45 17.27 7.47 19.46
C PHE A 45 17.32 6.00 19.89
N LYS A 46 17.29 5.06 18.94
CA LYS A 46 17.22 3.61 19.20
C LYS A 46 18.55 3.01 19.68
N ILE A 47 19.68 3.58 19.28
CA ILE A 47 21.00 3.05 19.62
C ILE A 47 21.73 3.98 20.59
N LYS A 48 21.79 3.56 21.85
CA LYS A 48 22.45 4.33 22.92
C LYS A 48 23.89 4.69 22.55
N GLY A 49 24.21 5.98 22.69
CA GLY A 49 25.57 6.50 22.48
C GLY A 49 25.94 6.78 21.02
N ILE A 50 25.00 6.69 20.08
CA ILE A 50 25.18 7.18 18.71
C ILE A 50 24.58 8.59 18.61
N SER A 51 25.39 9.57 18.23
CA SER A 51 24.92 10.94 17.97
C SER A 51 24.15 11.01 16.64
N LEU A 52 23.31 12.03 16.48
CA LEU A 52 22.55 12.26 15.26
C LEU A 52 23.44 12.33 14.00
N GLU A 53 24.57 13.04 14.11
CA GLU A 53 25.56 13.13 13.03
C GLU A 53 26.14 11.76 12.69
N LYS A 54 26.52 10.95 13.70
CA LYS A 54 27.07 9.62 13.45
C LYS A 54 26.01 8.68 12.85
N ALA A 55 24.75 8.77 13.28
CA ALA A 55 23.64 8.01 12.70
C ALA A 55 23.42 8.34 11.22
N TYR A 56 23.48 9.63 10.86
CA TYR A 56 23.41 10.07 9.47
C TYR A 56 24.57 9.52 8.63
N GLN A 57 25.80 9.59 9.14
CA GLN A 57 26.96 9.02 8.43
C GLN A 57 26.84 7.51 8.23
N ILE A 58 26.23 6.78 9.18
CA ILE A 58 25.95 5.34 9.05
C ILE A 58 24.96 5.09 7.90
N ILE A 59 23.80 5.76 7.90
CA ILE A 59 22.80 5.63 6.82
C ILE A 59 23.43 5.94 5.47
N LYS A 60 24.18 7.04 5.38
CA LYS A 60 24.83 7.46 4.15
C LYS A 60 25.81 6.41 3.64
N LYS A 61 26.66 5.84 4.50
CA LYS A 61 27.58 4.75 4.12
C LYS A 61 26.84 3.51 3.65
N LEU A 62 25.80 3.09 4.38
CA LEU A 62 24.99 1.92 4.02
C LEU A 62 24.36 2.05 2.62
N ILE A 63 23.94 3.26 2.24
CA ILE A 63 23.40 3.55 0.91
C ILE A 63 24.52 3.55 -0.15
N LEU A 64 25.61 4.29 0.08
CA LEU A 64 26.73 4.39 -0.89
C LEU A 64 27.45 3.05 -1.13
N GLU A 65 27.50 2.17 -0.14
CA GLU A 65 28.02 0.81 -0.27
C GLU A 65 27.01 -0.17 -0.91
N ASN A 66 25.82 0.32 -1.27
CA ASN A 66 24.70 -0.46 -1.82
C ASN A 66 24.33 -1.63 -0.90
N VAL A 67 24.31 -1.37 0.41
CA VAL A 67 23.78 -2.29 1.44
C VAL A 67 22.27 -2.17 1.50
N PHE A 68 21.75 -0.94 1.47
CA PHE A 68 20.32 -0.61 1.46
C PHE A 68 20.01 0.36 0.33
N ASP A 69 18.78 0.26 -0.19
CA ASP A 69 18.20 1.31 -1.02
C ASP A 69 17.64 2.40 -0.10
N GLY A 70 17.90 3.66 -0.46
CA GLY A 70 17.45 4.82 0.28
C GLY A 70 16.53 5.67 -0.58
N SER A 71 15.49 6.23 0.02
CA SER A 71 14.62 7.21 -0.66
C SER A 71 14.44 8.47 0.18
N TYR A 72 14.16 9.56 -0.52
CA TYR A 72 13.67 10.83 0.01
C TYR A 72 12.32 11.10 -0.62
N ASP A 73 11.29 11.27 0.21
CA ASP A 73 9.99 11.73 -0.23
C ASP A 73 9.88 13.21 0.07
N CYS A 74 9.70 14.03 -0.96
CA CYS A 74 9.55 15.46 -0.78
C CYS A 74 8.17 15.79 -0.18
N PRO A 75 8.10 16.39 1.02
CA PRO A 75 6.81 16.67 1.66
C PRO A 75 6.01 17.77 0.97
N ALA A 76 6.62 18.53 0.04
CA ALA A 76 6.00 19.66 -0.63
C ALA A 76 5.41 19.31 -2.01
N CYS A 77 5.89 18.25 -2.66
CA CYS A 77 5.48 17.92 -4.04
C CYS A 77 5.34 16.41 -4.31
N ASP A 78 5.43 15.59 -3.27
CA ASP A 78 5.29 14.13 -3.33
C ASP A 78 6.23 13.43 -4.32
N SER A 79 7.35 14.08 -4.69
CA SER A 79 8.37 13.46 -5.52
C SER A 79 9.23 12.52 -4.68
N THR A 80 9.37 11.28 -5.10
CA THR A 80 10.32 10.32 -4.51
C THR A 80 11.63 10.37 -5.28
N LEU A 81 12.74 10.58 -4.57
CA LEU A 81 14.09 10.63 -5.13
C LEU A 81 14.96 9.54 -4.51
N SER A 82 15.87 9.00 -5.31
CA SER A 82 16.88 8.05 -4.81
C SER A 82 17.92 8.77 -3.96
N LEU A 83 18.25 8.22 -2.79
CA LEU A 83 19.30 8.80 -1.95
C LEU A 83 20.69 8.70 -2.59
N ASN A 84 20.94 7.72 -3.47
CA ASN A 84 22.19 7.66 -4.23
C ASN A 84 22.37 8.92 -5.09
N GLU A 85 21.31 9.32 -5.79
CA GLU A 85 21.32 10.53 -6.63
C GLU A 85 21.51 11.80 -5.78
N ILE A 86 20.81 11.90 -4.65
CA ILE A 86 20.94 13.04 -3.72
C ILE A 86 22.38 13.15 -3.18
N PHE A 87 23.00 12.02 -2.81
CA PHE A 87 24.36 12.03 -2.29
C PHE A 87 25.43 12.28 -3.35
N GLU A 88 25.25 11.78 -4.57
CA GLU A 88 26.14 12.03 -5.71
C GLU A 88 26.11 13.50 -6.14
N THR A 89 24.90 14.06 -6.27
CA THR A 89 24.69 15.45 -6.70
C THR A 89 24.88 16.46 -5.56
N LYS A 90 24.97 15.99 -4.31
CA LYS A 90 25.00 16.82 -3.10
C LYS A 90 23.80 17.78 -3.04
N ALA A 91 22.64 17.31 -3.50
CA ALA A 91 21.43 18.09 -3.51
C ALA A 91 21.02 18.47 -2.08
N VAL A 92 20.87 19.77 -1.81
CA VAL A 92 20.36 20.31 -0.53
C VAL A 92 18.89 20.74 -0.62
N LYS A 93 18.34 20.71 -1.83
CA LYS A 93 16.95 21.06 -2.15
C LYS A 93 16.35 20.02 -3.07
N CYS A 94 15.05 19.82 -2.98
CA CYS A 94 14.29 19.01 -3.92
C CYS A 94 14.44 19.61 -5.34
N PRO A 95 14.90 18.85 -6.35
CA PRO A 95 15.01 19.31 -7.74
C PRO A 95 13.66 19.67 -8.39
N GLU A 96 12.56 19.07 -7.94
CA GLU A 96 11.23 19.28 -8.53
C GLU A 96 10.55 20.57 -8.03
N CYS A 97 10.64 20.88 -6.73
CA CYS A 97 9.92 22.02 -6.12
C CYS A 97 10.80 23.02 -5.36
N GLY A 98 12.09 22.74 -5.17
CA GLY A 98 13.04 23.63 -4.48
C GLY A 98 12.95 23.63 -2.95
N GLN A 99 12.13 22.77 -2.34
CA GLN A 99 12.03 22.59 -0.89
C GLN A 99 13.35 22.14 -0.28
N ASP A 100 13.74 22.69 0.87
CA ASP A 100 14.95 22.28 1.60
C ASP A 100 14.85 20.83 2.12
N ILE A 101 15.93 20.06 1.98
CA ILE A 101 16.01 18.67 2.43
C ILE A 101 16.52 18.62 3.88
N GLN A 102 15.73 18.09 4.82
CA GLN A 102 16.17 17.87 6.20
C GLN A 102 16.89 16.51 6.32
N PHE A 103 18.21 16.51 6.09
CA PHE A 103 19.03 15.29 6.00
C PHE A 103 18.88 14.28 7.15
N TYR A 104 18.55 14.74 8.36
CA TYR A 104 18.43 13.88 9.54
C TYR A 104 17.05 13.23 9.70
N HIS A 105 16.02 13.81 9.08
CA HIS A 105 14.62 13.43 9.28
C HIS A 105 13.97 12.89 8.01
N ASP A 106 14.28 13.50 6.87
CA ASP A 106 13.60 13.21 5.61
C ASP A 106 14.27 12.07 4.83
N LEU A 107 15.52 11.73 5.16
CA LEU A 107 16.26 10.66 4.49
C LEU A 107 16.16 9.37 5.29
N TYR A 108 15.60 8.35 4.67
CA TYR A 108 15.37 7.08 5.33
C TYR A 108 15.77 5.91 4.43
N ILE A 109 16.09 4.79 5.09
CA ILE A 109 16.18 3.48 4.49
C ILE A 109 14.92 2.68 4.82
N LYS A 110 14.39 1.95 3.83
CA LYS A 110 13.32 0.97 4.06
C LYS A 110 13.96 -0.33 4.52
N VAL A 111 13.68 -0.72 5.75
CA VAL A 111 14.02 -2.03 6.29
C VAL A 111 12.81 -2.91 6.11
N PHE A 112 12.95 -3.97 5.32
CA PHE A 112 11.90 -4.98 5.22
C PHE A 112 11.91 -5.85 6.48
N GLY A 113 10.73 -6.11 7.02
CA GLY A 113 10.58 -6.98 8.18
C GLY A 113 11.06 -8.40 7.85
N ASN A 114 12.09 -8.86 8.54
CA ASN A 114 12.63 -10.20 8.39
C ASN A 114 12.35 -11.02 9.64
N ILE A 115 11.70 -12.16 9.45
CA ILE A 115 11.57 -13.18 10.49
C ILE A 115 12.93 -13.88 10.60
N PRO A 116 13.55 -13.98 11.80
CA PRO A 116 14.84 -14.63 11.96
C PRO A 116 14.84 -16.05 11.37
N GLU A 117 15.85 -16.38 10.58
CA GLU A 117 15.96 -17.65 9.85
C GLU A 117 15.84 -18.88 10.77
N LYS A 118 16.34 -18.77 12.02
CA LYS A 118 16.22 -19.77 13.09
C LYS A 118 14.78 -20.12 13.51
N ASP A 119 13.85 -19.21 13.25
CA ASP A 119 12.43 -19.33 13.57
C ASP A 119 11.61 -19.65 12.31
N TYR A 120 12.18 -19.49 11.11
CA TYR A 120 11.54 -19.79 9.82
C TYR A 120 11.30 -21.29 9.62
N GLU A 121 12.24 -22.14 10.02
CA GLU A 121 12.10 -23.60 9.93
C GLU A 121 11.11 -24.18 10.95
N LYS A 122 10.68 -23.37 11.94
CA LYS A 122 9.79 -23.79 13.02
C LYS A 122 8.39 -23.20 12.93
N LEU A 123 8.17 -22.25 12.04
CA LEU A 123 6.89 -21.56 11.88
C LEU A 123 6.20 -22.00 10.59
N THR A 124 4.99 -22.53 10.69
CA THR A 124 4.15 -22.76 9.50
C THR A 124 3.72 -21.42 8.90
N PHE A 125 3.33 -21.42 7.61
CA PHE A 125 2.73 -20.26 6.95
C PHE A 125 1.59 -19.65 7.80
N ASP A 126 0.82 -20.52 8.48
CA ASP A 126 -0.29 -20.13 9.36
C ASP A 126 0.16 -19.33 10.58
N GLN A 127 1.34 -19.63 11.15
CA GLN A 127 1.85 -18.93 12.32
C GLN A 127 2.37 -17.53 11.98
N ILE A 128 2.94 -17.34 10.78
CA ILE A 128 3.33 -16.03 10.26
C ILE A 128 2.08 -15.18 10.01
N ALA A 129 1.05 -15.77 9.42
CA ALA A 129 -0.24 -15.12 9.24
C ALA A 129 -0.86 -14.73 10.59
N GLU A 130 -0.78 -15.60 11.60
CA GLU A 130 -1.30 -15.33 12.95
C GLU A 130 -0.61 -14.13 13.63
N ILE A 131 0.71 -14.00 13.51
CA ILE A 131 1.45 -12.85 14.05
C ILE A 131 1.02 -11.54 13.35
N ARG A 132 0.87 -11.57 12.02
CA ARG A 132 0.41 -10.40 11.25
C ARG A 132 -1.01 -10.00 11.65
N ILE A 133 -1.92 -10.96 11.79
CA ILE A 133 -3.29 -10.74 12.28
C ILE A 133 -3.26 -10.11 13.68
N LYS A 134 -2.44 -10.62 14.61
CA LYS A 134 -2.31 -10.08 15.97
C LYS A 134 -1.85 -8.62 15.97
N ASN A 135 -0.89 -8.27 15.12
CA ASN A 135 -0.39 -6.90 14.99
C ASN A 135 -1.45 -5.95 14.43
N LEU A 136 -2.19 -6.37 13.40
CA LEU A 136 -3.30 -5.57 12.87
C LEU A 136 -4.45 -5.44 13.85
N ALA A 137 -4.77 -6.49 14.59
CA ALA A 137 -5.78 -6.44 15.62
C ALA A 137 -5.39 -5.45 16.72
N LYS A 138 -4.11 -5.44 17.13
CA LYS A 138 -3.58 -4.44 18.05
C LYS A 138 -3.72 -3.02 17.49
N TYR A 139 -3.28 -2.81 16.25
CA TYR A 139 -3.38 -1.50 15.59
C TYR A 139 -4.81 -0.99 15.54
N TRP A 140 -5.78 -1.84 15.14
CA TRP A 140 -7.18 -1.48 15.07
C TRP A 140 -7.76 -1.11 16.45
N ARG A 141 -7.36 -1.83 17.52
CA ARG A 141 -7.73 -1.47 18.90
C ARG A 141 -7.20 -0.10 19.31
N GLU A 142 -5.93 0.18 19.00
CA GLU A 142 -5.25 1.40 19.43
C GLU A 142 -5.76 2.64 18.68
N ASN A 143 -6.07 2.50 17.39
CA ASN A 143 -6.47 3.61 16.52
C ASN A 143 -7.99 3.74 16.34
N GLY A 144 -8.77 2.77 16.82
CA GLY A 144 -10.24 2.78 16.73
C GLY A 144 -10.82 2.49 15.33
N GLY A 145 -9.97 2.43 14.31
CA GLY A 145 -10.34 2.16 12.93
C GLY A 145 -9.24 1.46 12.14
N ILE A 146 -9.60 0.92 10.97
CA ILE A 146 -8.64 0.37 10.02
C ILE A 146 -9.10 0.60 8.58
N THR A 147 -8.16 0.72 7.66
CA THR A 147 -8.48 0.96 6.25
C THR A 147 -8.76 -0.35 5.55
N TYR A 148 -9.96 -0.47 5.02
CA TYR A 148 -10.39 -1.53 4.15
C TYR A 148 -10.20 -1.14 2.68
N PHE A 149 -9.66 -2.06 1.90
CA PHE A 149 -9.42 -1.92 0.48
C PHE A 149 -9.98 -3.14 -0.26
N LEU A 150 -10.86 -2.90 -1.22
CA LEU A 150 -11.34 -3.91 -2.15
C LEU A 150 -10.93 -3.55 -3.57
N LEU A 151 -10.30 -4.50 -4.26
CA LEU A 151 -10.08 -4.45 -5.70
C LEU A 151 -10.85 -5.59 -6.35
N ASP A 152 -11.55 -5.28 -7.44
CA ASP A 152 -12.40 -6.23 -8.14
C ASP A 152 -12.29 -6.04 -9.66
N LEU A 153 -12.35 -7.13 -10.42
CA LEU A 153 -12.34 -7.09 -11.88
C LEU A 153 -13.79 -7.05 -12.39
N VAL A 154 -14.11 -6.01 -13.14
CA VAL A 154 -15.50 -5.81 -13.57
C VAL A 154 -15.90 -6.85 -14.61
N ASN A 155 -17.11 -7.40 -14.47
CA ASN A 155 -17.71 -8.41 -15.35
C ASN A 155 -16.86 -9.69 -15.51
N SER A 156 -16.09 -10.08 -14.51
CA SER A 156 -15.27 -11.29 -14.53
C SER A 156 -16.04 -12.58 -14.84
N GLU A 157 -17.29 -12.69 -14.39
CA GLU A 157 -18.16 -13.83 -14.74
C GLU A 157 -18.37 -14.00 -16.26
N LEU A 158 -18.45 -12.89 -17.01
CA LEU A 158 -18.60 -12.92 -18.46
C LEU A 158 -17.31 -13.44 -19.10
N ILE A 159 -16.16 -12.93 -18.66
CA ILE A 159 -14.83 -13.32 -19.17
C ILE A 159 -14.57 -14.81 -18.88
N GLN A 160 -14.90 -15.26 -17.67
CA GLN A 160 -14.72 -16.65 -17.24
C GLN A 160 -15.58 -17.62 -18.07
N LYS A 161 -16.85 -17.29 -18.35
CA LYS A 161 -17.77 -18.17 -19.11
C LYS A 161 -17.30 -18.43 -20.53
N GLU A 162 -16.51 -17.53 -21.10
CA GLU A 162 -16.11 -17.60 -22.50
C GLU A 162 -14.82 -18.38 -22.69
N ASN A 163 -13.84 -18.18 -21.80
CA ASN A 163 -12.62 -18.97 -21.79
C ASN A 163 -12.03 -19.07 -20.37
N GLU A 164 -12.54 -20.01 -19.58
CA GLU A 164 -12.13 -20.25 -18.20
C GLU A 164 -10.62 -20.52 -18.06
N ARG A 165 -10.02 -21.24 -19.02
CA ARG A 165 -8.59 -21.58 -18.96
C ARG A 165 -7.72 -20.33 -19.11
N GLU A 166 -8.04 -19.49 -20.09
CA GLU A 166 -7.32 -18.24 -20.32
C GLU A 166 -7.55 -17.24 -19.19
N TYR A 167 -8.78 -17.16 -18.67
CA TYR A 167 -9.11 -16.37 -17.48
C TYR A 167 -8.26 -16.75 -16.27
N ASN A 168 -8.13 -18.04 -15.99
CA ASN A 168 -7.28 -18.52 -14.88
C ASN A 168 -5.79 -18.20 -15.10
N SER A 169 -5.29 -18.27 -16.33
CA SER A 169 -3.93 -17.84 -16.67
C SER A 169 -3.74 -16.34 -16.45
N PHE A 170 -4.71 -15.52 -16.88
CA PHE A 170 -4.71 -14.08 -16.63
C PHE A 170 -4.72 -13.76 -15.14
N LEU A 171 -5.55 -14.41 -14.33
CA LEU A 171 -5.58 -14.18 -12.88
C LEU A 171 -4.24 -14.50 -12.23
N SER A 172 -3.57 -15.56 -12.67
CA SER A 172 -2.23 -15.91 -12.16
C SER A 172 -1.22 -14.81 -12.45
N GLU A 173 -1.18 -14.30 -13.68
CA GLU A 173 -0.26 -13.22 -14.06
C GLU A 173 -0.63 -11.89 -13.39
N PHE A 174 -1.93 -11.59 -13.31
CA PHE A 174 -2.43 -10.42 -12.62
C PHE A 174 -2.06 -10.45 -11.13
N ARG A 175 -2.17 -11.61 -10.47
CA ARG A 175 -1.77 -11.77 -9.07
C ARG A 175 -0.29 -11.47 -8.89
N GLU A 176 0.57 -12.00 -9.77
CA GLU A 176 2.00 -11.71 -9.72
C GLU A 176 2.31 -10.24 -9.96
N PHE A 177 1.67 -9.64 -10.97
CA PHE A 177 1.78 -8.21 -11.27
C PHE A 177 1.36 -7.35 -10.06
N TRP A 178 0.17 -7.60 -9.53
CA TRP A 178 -0.43 -6.87 -8.43
C TRP A 178 0.45 -6.94 -7.17
N VAL A 179 0.92 -8.13 -6.81
CA VAL A 179 1.77 -8.30 -5.63
C VAL A 179 3.17 -7.71 -5.83
N LYS A 180 3.85 -8.08 -6.92
CA LYS A 180 5.27 -7.74 -7.11
C LYS A 180 5.51 -6.31 -7.54
N ARG A 181 4.60 -5.72 -8.33
CA ARG A 181 4.79 -4.39 -8.90
C ARG A 181 3.98 -3.32 -8.19
N VAL A 182 2.84 -3.65 -7.59
CA VAL A 182 1.96 -2.64 -6.99
C VAL A 182 2.06 -2.68 -5.47
N LEU A 183 1.63 -3.77 -4.84
CA LEU A 183 1.59 -3.88 -3.37
C LEU A 183 2.96 -3.82 -2.72
N SER A 184 4.02 -4.26 -3.40
CA SER A 184 5.40 -4.14 -2.90
C SER A 184 5.84 -2.70 -2.64
N GLN A 185 5.14 -1.72 -3.22
CA GLN A 185 5.38 -0.29 -3.03
C GLN A 185 4.61 0.31 -1.84
N SER A 186 3.76 -0.46 -1.16
CA SER A 186 3.06 -0.05 0.07
C SER A 186 4.08 0.32 1.14
N LYS A 187 3.83 1.44 1.81
CA LYS A 187 4.70 1.96 2.87
C LYS A 187 4.38 1.34 4.22
N GLU A 188 3.11 1.10 4.48
CA GLU A 188 2.65 0.56 5.76
C GLU A 188 2.39 -0.94 5.68
N ASN A 189 2.20 -1.57 6.84
CA ASN A 189 1.80 -2.98 6.83
C ASN A 189 0.42 -3.11 6.20
N HIS A 190 0.34 -3.95 5.17
CA HIS A 190 -0.91 -4.42 4.61
C HIS A 190 -1.07 -5.92 4.83
N TYR A 191 -2.32 -6.36 4.87
CA TYR A 191 -2.62 -7.78 5.01
C TYR A 191 -3.74 -8.21 4.11
N PHE A 192 -3.48 -9.33 3.45
CA PHE A 192 -4.41 -9.98 2.57
C PHE A 192 -5.39 -10.81 3.40
N ILE A 193 -6.63 -10.32 3.53
CA ILE A 193 -7.67 -10.96 4.36
C ILE A 193 -8.56 -11.92 3.56
N GLY A 194 -8.52 -11.87 2.23
CA GLY A 194 -9.27 -12.81 1.41
C GLY A 194 -9.14 -12.56 -0.09
N GLU A 195 -9.06 -13.67 -0.82
CA GLU A 195 -9.22 -13.74 -2.27
C GLU A 195 -10.47 -14.56 -2.57
N ILE A 196 -11.35 -14.01 -3.40
CA ILE A 196 -12.50 -14.74 -3.95
C ILE A 196 -12.47 -14.51 -5.46
N GLY A 197 -11.87 -15.46 -6.19
CA GLY A 197 -11.66 -15.32 -7.62
C GLY A 197 -10.73 -14.15 -7.94
N ASP A 198 -11.27 -13.15 -8.60
CA ASP A 198 -10.66 -11.90 -9.04
C ASP A 198 -10.78 -10.73 -8.05
N ALA A 199 -11.53 -10.93 -6.96
CA ALA A 199 -11.69 -9.94 -5.91
C ALA A 199 -10.62 -10.09 -4.83
N TYR A 200 -9.89 -9.00 -4.57
CA TYR A 200 -8.81 -8.88 -3.58
C TYR A 200 -9.28 -8.02 -2.40
N LYS A 201 -9.30 -8.61 -1.19
CA LYS A 201 -9.60 -7.91 0.06
C LYS A 201 -8.33 -7.68 0.85
N ILE A 202 -8.01 -6.41 1.08
CA ILE A 202 -6.76 -5.99 1.71
C ILE A 202 -7.07 -5.02 2.84
N ILE A 203 -6.32 -5.14 3.91
CA ILE A 203 -6.35 -4.22 5.03
C ILE A 203 -5.06 -3.42 5.03
N PHE A 204 -5.18 -2.10 5.15
CA PHE A 204 -4.07 -1.18 5.33
C PHE A 204 -4.15 -0.53 6.71
N GLN A 205 -3.00 -0.29 7.33
CA GLN A 205 -2.94 0.49 8.57
C GLN A 205 -3.21 1.97 8.31
N ASP A 206 -2.78 2.49 7.16
CA ASP A 206 -2.96 3.88 6.78
C ASP A 206 -3.78 4.00 5.49
N ILE A 207 -4.74 4.93 5.50
CA ILE A 207 -5.53 5.27 4.33
C ILE A 207 -4.74 5.99 3.25
N VAL A 208 -3.75 6.81 3.63
CA VAL A 208 -2.91 7.51 2.65
C VAL A 208 -2.12 6.49 1.83
N ASP A 209 -1.59 5.46 2.48
CA ASP A 209 -0.91 4.35 1.80
C ASP A 209 -1.87 3.57 0.88
N ALA A 210 -3.08 3.24 1.36
CA ALA A 210 -4.09 2.58 0.53
C ALA A 210 -4.45 3.41 -0.73
N PHE A 211 -4.58 4.73 -0.59
CA PHE A 211 -4.84 5.63 -1.71
C PHE A 211 -3.64 5.71 -2.67
N ASN A 212 -2.42 5.77 -2.16
CA ASN A 212 -1.21 5.76 -2.97
C ASN A 212 -1.07 4.47 -3.78
N ILE A 213 -1.43 3.32 -3.20
CA ILE A 213 -1.47 2.04 -3.91
C ILE A 213 -2.42 2.10 -5.12
N VAL A 214 -3.58 2.78 -5.03
CA VAL A 214 -4.46 2.98 -6.19
C VAL A 214 -3.78 3.80 -7.29
N ARG A 215 -3.05 4.85 -6.92
CA ARG A 215 -2.32 5.69 -7.88
C ARG A 215 -1.22 4.89 -8.59
N ILE A 216 -0.48 4.09 -7.84
CA ILE A 216 0.57 3.21 -8.37
C ILE A 216 -0.05 2.16 -9.30
N PHE A 217 -1.15 1.54 -8.89
CA PHE A 217 -1.89 0.59 -9.72
C PHE A 217 -2.31 1.19 -11.07
N SER A 218 -2.88 2.39 -11.05
CA SER A 218 -3.29 3.14 -12.25
C SER A 218 -2.13 3.43 -13.21
N GLN A 219 -0.92 3.57 -12.70
CA GLN A 219 0.28 3.79 -13.52
C GLN A 219 0.83 2.47 -14.06
N GLU A 220 0.95 1.46 -13.21
CA GLU A 220 1.56 0.18 -13.56
C GLU A 220 0.68 -0.67 -14.48
N ILE A 221 -0.65 -0.55 -14.40
CA ILE A 221 -1.58 -1.39 -15.19
C ILE A 221 -1.45 -1.17 -16.69
N ILE A 222 -0.93 -0.01 -17.11
CA ILE A 222 -0.63 0.30 -18.53
C ILE A 222 0.52 -0.57 -19.05
N ASN A 223 1.42 -0.98 -18.17
CA ASN A 223 2.55 -1.86 -18.48
C ASN A 223 2.22 -3.34 -18.28
N PHE A 224 0.99 -3.67 -17.87
CA PHE A 224 0.53 -5.04 -17.77
C PHE A 224 0.10 -5.53 -19.15
N ASP A 225 0.97 -6.31 -19.81
CA ASP A 225 0.74 -6.78 -21.17
C ASP A 225 -0.33 -7.86 -21.21
N THR A 226 -1.54 -7.49 -21.60
CA THR A 226 -2.64 -8.44 -21.81
C THR A 226 -2.67 -9.00 -23.23
N SER A 227 -1.65 -8.75 -24.06
CA SER A 227 -1.65 -9.10 -25.49
C SER A 227 -1.67 -10.60 -25.74
N ILE A 228 -1.13 -11.38 -24.81
CA ILE A 228 -1.10 -12.84 -24.82
C ILE A 228 -2.46 -13.48 -24.51
N PHE A 229 -3.42 -12.69 -24.00
CA PHE A 229 -4.78 -13.12 -23.70
C PHE A 229 -5.76 -12.59 -24.75
N GLU A 230 -5.84 -13.22 -25.92
CA GLU A 230 -6.64 -12.76 -27.06
C GLU A 230 -8.15 -12.63 -26.77
N ASN A 231 -8.75 -13.56 -26.03
CA ASN A 231 -10.18 -13.49 -25.69
C ASN A 231 -10.46 -12.41 -24.66
N ILE A 232 -9.53 -12.22 -23.73
CA ILE A 232 -9.62 -11.18 -22.71
C ILE A 232 -9.40 -9.81 -23.36
N LYS A 233 -8.36 -9.65 -24.18
CA LYS A 233 -8.03 -8.42 -24.92
C LYS A 233 -9.19 -7.94 -25.80
N SER A 234 -9.78 -8.84 -26.59
CA SER A 234 -10.91 -8.51 -27.46
C SER A 234 -12.17 -8.12 -26.70
N LYS A 235 -12.23 -8.46 -25.40
CA LYS A 235 -13.35 -8.18 -24.48
C LYS A 235 -12.97 -7.28 -23.32
N PHE A 236 -11.80 -6.67 -23.41
CA PHE A 236 -11.37 -5.56 -22.57
C PHE A 236 -11.87 -4.18 -23.02
N PRO A 237 -13.05 -4.00 -23.66
CA PRO A 237 -13.74 -2.74 -23.57
C PRO A 237 -14.82 -2.87 -22.46
N ILE A 238 -14.40 -3.36 -21.28
CA ILE A 238 -15.21 -3.32 -20.05
C ILE A 238 -14.88 -2.02 -19.33
N PHE A 239 -15.91 -1.23 -19.04
CA PHE A 239 -15.78 0.08 -18.41
C PHE A 239 -16.39 0.08 -17.01
N PRO A 240 -15.61 0.47 -15.99
CA PRO A 240 -14.13 0.46 -15.93
C PRO A 240 -13.61 -0.98 -15.97
N LYS A 241 -12.30 -1.21 -16.15
CA LYS A 241 -11.73 -2.57 -16.09
C LYS A 241 -11.68 -3.08 -14.65
N PHE A 242 -11.27 -2.20 -13.73
CA PHE A 242 -11.19 -2.48 -12.31
C PHE A 242 -12.07 -1.53 -11.50
N LYS A 243 -12.62 -2.07 -10.41
CA LYS A 243 -13.33 -1.30 -9.40
C LYS A 243 -12.56 -1.41 -8.09
N ILE A 244 -12.31 -0.26 -7.47
CA ILE A 244 -11.66 -0.17 -6.18
C ILE A 244 -12.60 0.53 -5.20
N VAL A 245 -12.66 0.03 -3.98
CA VAL A 245 -13.33 0.70 -2.86
C VAL A 245 -12.33 0.86 -1.72
N ILE A 246 -12.25 2.07 -1.17
CA ILE A 246 -11.53 2.37 0.06
C ILE A 246 -12.52 2.88 1.10
N ASP A 247 -12.50 2.26 2.28
CA ASP A 247 -13.34 2.61 3.42
C ASP A 247 -12.51 2.55 4.71
N CYS A 248 -12.89 3.32 5.73
CA CYS A 248 -12.34 3.20 7.07
C CYS A 248 -13.38 2.54 7.97
N VAL A 249 -13.04 1.35 8.46
CA VAL A 249 -13.94 0.52 9.27
C VAL A 249 -13.63 0.73 10.74
N ASN A 250 -14.62 1.22 11.49
CA ASN A 250 -14.53 1.38 12.95
C ASN A 250 -14.47 0.02 13.67
N LEU A 251 -14.09 0.06 14.96
CA LEU A 251 -14.07 -1.14 15.79
C LEU A 251 -15.39 -1.94 15.72
N PRO A 252 -15.30 -3.26 15.53
CA PRO A 252 -16.49 -4.09 15.31
C PRO A 252 -17.28 -4.28 16.61
N THR A 253 -18.61 -4.30 16.49
CA THR A 253 -19.53 -4.62 17.58
C THR A 253 -20.51 -5.71 17.19
N ASP A 254 -21.00 -6.46 18.18
CA ASP A 254 -22.09 -7.41 17.96
C ASP A 254 -23.44 -6.69 17.76
N ARG A 255 -24.51 -7.46 17.55
CA ARG A 255 -25.87 -6.93 17.34
C ARG A 255 -26.43 -6.15 18.54
N ASN A 256 -25.82 -6.29 19.72
CA ASN A 256 -26.19 -5.58 20.94
C ASN A 256 -25.23 -4.41 21.24
N GLY A 257 -24.33 -4.06 20.30
CA GLY A 257 -23.35 -2.99 20.46
C GLY A 257 -22.16 -3.35 21.34
N ARG A 258 -21.95 -4.64 21.67
CA ARG A 258 -20.80 -5.07 22.48
C ARG A 258 -19.56 -5.18 21.61
N PRO A 259 -18.37 -4.72 22.07
CA PRO A 259 -17.13 -4.84 21.32
C PRO A 259 -16.81 -6.29 20.94
N ILE A 260 -16.39 -6.51 19.69
CA ILE A 260 -15.83 -7.78 19.21
C ILE A 260 -14.31 -7.58 19.09
N ASP A 261 -13.51 -8.61 19.44
CA ASP A 261 -12.08 -8.50 19.24
C ASP A 261 -11.75 -8.45 17.73
N PRO A 262 -10.95 -7.46 17.28
CA PRO A 262 -10.52 -7.37 15.88
C PRO A 262 -9.84 -8.64 15.34
N GLY A 263 -9.10 -9.37 16.18
CA GLY A 263 -8.46 -10.62 15.80
C GLY A 263 -9.47 -11.70 15.41
N ASP A 264 -10.57 -11.82 16.18
CA ASP A 264 -11.68 -12.73 15.84
C ASP A 264 -12.30 -12.36 14.50
N VAL A 265 -12.43 -11.06 14.20
CA VAL A 265 -12.97 -10.59 12.93
C VAL A 265 -12.06 -10.95 11.76
N PHE A 266 -10.74 -10.78 11.88
CA PHE A 266 -9.80 -11.19 10.84
C PHE A 266 -9.80 -12.70 10.62
N ILE A 267 -9.78 -13.50 11.69
CA ILE A 267 -9.83 -14.97 11.61
C ILE A 267 -11.12 -15.42 10.93
N LYS A 268 -12.28 -14.87 11.34
CA LYS A 268 -13.57 -15.22 10.74
C LYS A 268 -13.66 -14.78 9.29
N THR A 269 -13.03 -13.66 8.92
CA THR A 269 -12.96 -13.16 7.55
C THR A 269 -12.09 -14.02 6.66
N ALA A 270 -10.89 -14.40 7.12
CA ALA A 270 -10.03 -15.35 6.43
C ALA A 270 -10.73 -16.71 6.23
N ASN A 271 -11.49 -17.16 7.24
CA ASN A 271 -12.28 -18.39 7.19
C ASN A 271 -13.64 -18.25 6.48
N ARG A 272 -13.94 -17.08 5.88
CA ARG A 272 -15.18 -16.80 5.13
C ARG A 272 -16.48 -16.97 5.94
N THR A 273 -16.41 -16.90 7.27
CA THR A 273 -17.55 -17.03 8.19
C THR A 273 -18.12 -15.69 8.63
N TYR A 274 -17.37 -14.62 8.42
CA TYR A 274 -17.76 -13.24 8.67
C TYR A 274 -17.16 -12.39 7.56
N ASP A 275 -17.86 -11.36 7.10
CA ASP A 275 -17.28 -10.44 6.12
C ASP A 275 -17.22 -9.04 6.74
N ILE A 276 -16.00 -8.52 6.91
CA ILE A 276 -15.76 -7.12 7.30
C ILE A 276 -16.57 -6.17 6.41
N ASN A 277 -16.87 -6.60 5.18
CA ASN A 277 -17.60 -5.83 4.20
C ASN A 277 -19.12 -5.74 4.44
N SER A 278 -19.73 -6.32 5.48
CA SER A 278 -21.21 -6.42 5.54
C SER A 278 -21.95 -5.07 5.37
N ALA A 279 -21.38 -3.95 5.84
CA ALA A 279 -21.88 -2.60 5.54
C ALA A 279 -21.43 -2.09 4.15
N SER A 280 -20.16 -2.30 3.79
CA SER A 280 -19.54 -1.87 2.54
C SER A 280 -20.03 -2.64 1.29
N VAL A 281 -20.58 -3.86 1.44
CA VAL A 281 -21.24 -4.67 0.38
C VAL A 281 -22.48 -3.97 -0.14
N THR A 282 -23.26 -3.35 0.74
CA THR A 282 -24.42 -2.55 0.33
C THR A 282 -23.97 -1.34 -0.47
N GLN A 283 -22.83 -0.74 -0.13
CA GLN A 283 -22.24 0.38 -0.87
C GLN A 283 -21.62 -0.08 -2.20
N LEU A 284 -21.03 -1.29 -2.25
CA LEU A 284 -20.54 -1.93 -3.47
C LEU A 284 -21.66 -2.20 -4.48
N TYR A 285 -22.80 -2.72 -4.04
CA TYR A 285 -23.98 -2.90 -4.90
C TYR A 285 -24.53 -1.55 -5.41
N ARG A 286 -24.54 -0.51 -4.57
CA ARG A 286 -24.88 0.85 -5.00
C ARG A 286 -23.89 1.40 -6.03
N ALA A 287 -22.61 1.09 -5.87
CA ALA A 287 -21.55 1.48 -6.78
C ALA A 287 -21.68 0.81 -8.16
N GLU A 288 -22.14 -0.45 -8.25
CA GLU A 288 -22.42 -1.09 -9.55
C GLU A 288 -23.55 -0.41 -10.31
N ALA A 289 -24.66 -0.10 -9.63
CA ALA A 289 -25.78 0.63 -10.23
C ALA A 289 -25.33 2.00 -10.75
N LYS A 290 -24.51 2.71 -9.96
CA LYS A 290 -23.96 4.02 -10.34
C LYS A 290 -23.00 3.93 -11.53
N LEU A 291 -22.10 2.95 -11.57
CA LEU A 291 -21.20 2.75 -12.71
C LEU A 291 -21.98 2.50 -14.02
N LYS A 292 -23.12 1.80 -13.96
CA LYS A 292 -24.00 1.60 -15.10
C LYS A 292 -24.63 2.90 -15.59
N GLU A 293 -25.17 3.72 -14.67
CA GLU A 293 -25.68 5.07 -14.99
C GLU A 293 -24.60 5.98 -15.60
N TYR A 294 -23.36 5.87 -15.13
CA TYR A 294 -22.22 6.63 -15.68
C TYR A 294 -21.79 6.17 -17.06
N LYS A 295 -21.78 4.86 -17.31
CA LYS A 295 -21.50 4.30 -18.63
C LYS A 295 -22.48 4.84 -19.68
N ASP A 296 -23.75 4.95 -19.30
CA ASP A 296 -24.81 5.41 -20.20
C ASP A 296 -24.77 6.94 -20.46
N SER A 297 -24.17 7.72 -19.56
CA SER A 297 -24.06 9.20 -19.66
C SER A 297 -22.76 9.69 -20.31
N TYR A 298 -21.62 9.02 -20.14
CA TYR A 298 -20.31 9.43 -20.70
C TYR A 298 -20.05 8.84 -22.11
N TYR A 299 -20.90 9.18 -23.07
CA TYR A 299 -20.68 8.87 -24.49
C TYR A 299 -19.59 9.78 -25.10
N LYS A 300 -18.31 9.35 -25.02
CA LYS A 300 -17.23 9.56 -26.04
C LYS A 300 -15.82 9.23 -25.55
N ASN A 301 -15.60 8.92 -24.27
CA ASN A 301 -14.24 8.78 -23.70
C ASN A 301 -14.09 7.60 -22.72
N TRP A 302 -15.06 6.71 -22.61
CA TRP A 302 -15.07 5.63 -21.63
C TRP A 302 -13.87 4.67 -21.79
N GLU A 303 -13.43 4.43 -23.03
CA GLU A 303 -12.23 3.64 -23.35
C GLU A 303 -10.92 4.22 -22.78
N LYS A 304 -10.98 5.41 -22.17
CA LYS A 304 -9.83 6.07 -21.58
C LYS A 304 -9.60 5.70 -20.11
N PHE A 305 -10.53 5.09 -19.37
CA PHE A 305 -10.30 4.86 -17.94
C PHE A 305 -10.21 3.38 -17.60
N ASP A 306 -9.18 3.01 -16.85
CA ASP A 306 -8.90 1.63 -16.47
C ASP A 306 -9.50 1.28 -15.10
N ILE A 307 -9.64 2.27 -14.21
CA ILE A 307 -10.03 2.07 -12.82
C ILE A 307 -11.13 3.07 -12.42
N ALA A 308 -12.16 2.57 -11.75
CA ALA A 308 -13.04 3.38 -10.92
C ALA A 308 -12.67 3.21 -9.44
N LEU A 309 -12.39 4.32 -8.76
CA LEU A 309 -12.13 4.36 -7.34
C LEU A 309 -13.33 4.97 -6.62
N TRP A 310 -13.88 4.24 -5.67
CA TRP A 310 -14.88 4.72 -4.73
C TRP A 310 -14.22 4.99 -3.38
N LEU A 311 -14.23 6.25 -2.96
CA LEU A 311 -13.86 6.66 -1.62
C LEU A 311 -15.12 6.79 -0.77
N MET A 312 -15.25 5.97 0.26
CA MET A 312 -16.36 6.08 1.20
C MET A 312 -16.23 7.34 2.07
N ASP A 313 -17.31 7.79 2.70
CA ASP A 313 -17.36 9.05 3.45
C ASP A 313 -16.24 9.16 4.50
N SER A 314 -16.04 8.11 5.30
CA SER A 314 -15.00 8.02 6.33
C SER A 314 -13.60 8.18 5.73
N ALA A 315 -13.36 7.51 4.61
CA ALA A 315 -12.09 7.54 3.89
C ALA A 315 -11.83 8.92 3.27
N PHE A 316 -12.85 9.49 2.63
CA PHE A 316 -12.80 10.79 1.98
C PHE A 316 -12.55 11.93 2.97
N GLU A 317 -13.23 11.91 4.12
CA GLU A 317 -13.05 12.89 5.18
C GLU A 317 -11.60 12.90 5.69
N ILE A 318 -11.03 11.72 5.95
CA ILE A 318 -9.65 11.60 6.40
C ILE A 318 -8.69 12.12 5.31
N LEU A 319 -8.83 11.66 4.06
CA LEU A 319 -7.96 12.12 2.96
C LEU A 319 -8.07 13.64 2.69
N SER A 320 -9.24 14.23 2.93
CA SER A 320 -9.46 15.68 2.83
C SER A 320 -8.69 16.45 3.92
N ASN A 321 -8.61 15.88 5.14
CA ASN A 321 -7.81 16.47 6.23
C ASN A 321 -6.31 16.45 5.92
N TYR A 322 -5.84 15.46 5.15
CA TYR A 322 -4.46 15.42 4.64
C TYR A 322 -4.23 16.30 3.40
N SER A 323 -5.22 17.07 2.94
CA SER A 323 -5.15 17.88 1.72
C SER A 323 -4.80 17.09 0.45
N ILE A 324 -5.03 15.78 0.45
CA ILE A 324 -4.83 14.90 -0.72
C ILE A 324 -5.95 15.10 -1.74
N ILE A 325 -7.17 15.37 -1.25
CA ILE A 325 -8.32 15.72 -2.09
C ILE A 325 -8.29 17.24 -2.40
N PRO A 326 -8.46 17.66 -3.68
CA PRO A 326 -8.49 19.07 -4.05
C PRO A 326 -9.51 19.88 -3.25
N GLU A 327 -9.18 21.14 -2.93
CA GLU A 327 -10.09 22.00 -2.14
C GLU A 327 -11.45 22.22 -2.79
N SER A 328 -11.53 22.17 -4.12
CA SER A 328 -12.77 22.26 -4.89
C SER A 328 -13.76 21.13 -4.59
N GLU A 329 -13.30 20.04 -4.00
CA GLU A 329 -14.08 18.82 -3.75
C GLU A 329 -14.39 18.60 -2.26
N LYS A 330 -13.82 19.41 -1.34
CA LYS A 330 -13.97 19.24 0.12
C LYS A 330 -15.42 19.27 0.66
N ASN A 331 -16.38 19.77 -0.13
CA ASN A 331 -17.79 19.88 0.26
C ASN A 331 -18.70 18.76 -0.32
N LEU A 332 -18.12 17.77 -1.01
CA LEU A 332 -18.90 16.64 -1.53
C LEU A 332 -19.35 15.72 -0.37
N THR A 333 -20.60 15.27 -0.41
CA THR A 333 -21.20 14.37 0.58
C THR A 333 -21.63 13.06 -0.06
N GLY A 334 -21.34 11.92 0.55
CA GLY A 334 -21.62 10.59 -0.01
C GLY A 334 -20.38 9.95 -0.65
N PRO A 335 -20.43 8.66 -1.01
CA PRO A 335 -19.30 7.95 -1.59
C PRO A 335 -18.83 8.66 -2.87
N ASN A 336 -17.57 9.08 -2.90
CA ASN A 336 -16.99 9.87 -3.98
C ASN A 336 -16.36 8.96 -5.04
N LEU A 337 -16.71 9.18 -6.30
CA LEU A 337 -16.27 8.39 -7.44
C LEU A 337 -15.20 9.15 -8.23
N TYR A 338 -14.07 8.48 -8.41
CA TYR A 338 -12.96 8.94 -9.22
C TYR A 338 -12.72 7.96 -10.37
N MET A 339 -12.47 8.50 -11.56
CA MET A 339 -12.02 7.70 -12.69
C MET A 339 -10.53 7.96 -12.93
N LEU A 340 -9.75 6.90 -13.03
CA LEU A 340 -8.30 6.99 -13.14
C LEU A 340 -7.80 6.47 -14.49
N LYS A 341 -6.85 7.21 -15.06
CA LYS A 341 -6.02 6.80 -16.19
C LYS A 341 -4.59 7.29 -15.98
N ASN A 342 -3.63 6.37 -15.85
CA ASN A 342 -2.22 6.73 -15.67
C ASN A 342 -2.05 7.67 -14.46
N LYS A 343 -1.42 8.85 -14.65
CA LYS A 343 -1.28 9.91 -13.65
C LYS A 343 -2.52 10.80 -13.47
N THR A 344 -3.54 10.66 -14.33
CA THR A 344 -4.71 11.55 -14.32
C THR A 344 -5.80 10.95 -13.45
N ILE A 345 -6.19 11.68 -12.40
CA ILE A 345 -7.35 11.39 -11.56
C ILE A 345 -8.39 12.44 -11.90
N LEU A 346 -9.58 12.01 -12.33
CA LEU A 346 -10.68 12.93 -12.61
C LEU A 346 -11.81 12.68 -11.60
N PRO A 347 -12.17 13.69 -10.79
CA PRO A 347 -13.37 13.61 -9.96
C PRO A 347 -14.59 13.51 -10.86
N ILE A 348 -15.59 12.75 -10.42
CA ILE A 348 -16.89 12.71 -11.08
C ILE A 348 -17.93 13.31 -10.15
N GLU A 349 -18.50 14.46 -10.56
CA GLU A 349 -19.61 15.10 -9.83
C GLU A 349 -20.83 14.16 -9.82
N ILE A 350 -21.15 13.61 -8.64
CA ILE A 350 -22.29 12.69 -8.45
C ILE A 350 -23.63 13.41 -8.37
N PHE A 351 -23.60 14.74 -8.27
CA PHE A 351 -24.76 15.58 -8.05
C PHE A 351 -24.90 16.65 -9.13
N LYS A 352 -25.40 16.28 -10.30
CA LYS A 352 -26.32 17.15 -11.06
C LYS A 352 -27.19 16.31 -12.00
N PRO A 353 -28.53 16.36 -11.84
CA PRO A 353 -29.46 15.75 -12.79
C PRO A 353 -29.42 16.41 -14.17
#